data_AF-A0A8T5G030-F1
#
_entry.id   AF-A0A8T5G030-F1
#
_cell.length_a   1.000
_cell.length_b   1.000
_cell.length_c   1.000
_cell.angle_alpha   90.00
_cell.angle_beta   90.00
_cell.angle_gamma   90.00
#
_symmetry.space_group_name_H-M   'P 1'
#
loop_
_entity.id
_entity.type
_entity.pdbx_description
1 polymer ?
#
loop_
_entity_poly.entity_id
_entity_poly.type
_entity_poly.pdbx_seq_one_letter_code
_entity_poly.pdbx_strand_id
1 'polypeptide(L)'
;MIGKPEWFTYRIAGWGIRPKTKEGWTYTGIFLALILAITYLPIPENIKTYLIGTIVALLVIDSLHIMMQLPKVHDERQNYHQLLIERNVSFMAVISIIISMFILSLKYGFNNNTEKLPFEISLLIGILITMALTKFGSTLYVNKKL
;
A
#
# COMPACT_ATOMS: atom_id res chain seq x y z
N MET A 1 5.96 -18.74 5.70
CA MET A 1 5.75 -17.35 6.17
C MET A 1 5.28 -17.37 7.61
N ILE A 2 5.75 -16.39 8.39
CA ILE A 2 5.59 -16.27 9.84
C ILE A 2 4.14 -15.95 10.19
N GLY A 3 3.50 -15.05 9.44
CA GLY A 3 2.08 -14.79 9.55
C GLY A 3 1.23 -15.81 8.81
N LYS A 4 0.16 -16.30 9.46
CA LYS A 4 -0.83 -17.15 8.79
C LYS A 4 -1.88 -16.31 8.07
N PRO A 5 -2.34 -16.70 6.86
CA PRO A 5 -3.36 -15.95 6.12
C PRO A 5 -4.69 -15.81 6.87
N GLU A 6 -5.06 -16.78 7.72
CA GLU A 6 -6.31 -16.72 8.49
C GLU A 6 -6.37 -15.54 9.47
N TRP A 7 -5.20 -15.01 9.85
CA TRP A 7 -5.10 -13.90 10.80
C TRP A 7 -5.43 -12.55 10.19
N PHE A 8 -5.49 -12.48 8.85
CA PHE A 8 -5.63 -11.23 8.11
C PHE A 8 -6.85 -11.25 7.21
N THR A 9 -7.27 -10.05 6.80
CA THR A 9 -8.33 -9.86 5.83
C THR A 9 -8.04 -8.63 4.96
N TYR A 10 -8.78 -8.49 3.86
CA TYR A 10 -8.68 -7.32 3.00
C TYR A 10 -9.03 -6.04 3.75
N ARG A 11 -8.31 -4.96 3.43
CA ARG A 11 -8.54 -3.66 4.02
C ARG A 11 -9.62 -2.90 3.25
N ILE A 12 -10.62 -2.42 3.99
CA ILE A 12 -11.75 -1.64 3.45
C ILE A 12 -11.29 -0.25 2.94
N ALA A 13 -10.30 0.36 3.62
CA ALA A 13 -9.77 1.68 3.27
C ALA A 13 -8.23 1.66 3.24
N GLY A 14 -7.61 2.20 2.19
CA GLY A 14 -6.16 2.18 2.01
C GLY A 14 -5.61 0.89 1.40
N TRP A 15 -4.31 0.66 1.51
CA TRP A 15 -3.60 -0.42 0.81
C TRP A 15 -3.21 -1.56 1.75
N GLY A 16 -3.09 -2.77 1.19
CA GLY A 16 -2.61 -3.95 1.90
C GLY A 16 -3.68 -4.68 2.71
N ILE A 17 -3.22 -5.31 3.79
CA ILE A 17 -4.00 -6.21 4.64
C ILE A 17 -4.28 -5.58 6.00
N ARG A 18 -5.30 -6.08 6.70
CA ARG A 18 -5.56 -5.73 8.10
C ARG A 18 -5.64 -6.99 8.96
N PRO A 19 -5.18 -6.96 10.22
CA PRO A 19 -5.44 -8.03 11.17
C PRO A 19 -6.94 -8.22 11.40
N LYS A 20 -7.39 -9.48 11.44
CA LYS A 20 -8.76 -9.88 11.78
C LYS A 20 -8.80 -10.55 13.16
N THR A 21 -7.80 -11.36 13.49
CA THR A 21 -7.75 -12.12 14.75
C THR A 21 -6.82 -11.46 15.77
N LYS A 22 -6.93 -11.87 17.05
CA LYS A 22 -5.98 -11.47 18.10
C LYS A 22 -4.55 -11.82 17.72
N GLU A 23 -4.34 -12.99 17.11
CA GLU A 23 -3.03 -13.47 16.64
C GLU A 23 -2.43 -12.54 15.58
N GLY A 24 -3.24 -12.05 14.63
CA GLY A 24 -2.81 -11.05 13.65
C GLY A 24 -2.41 -9.72 14.31
N TRP A 25 -3.16 -9.27 15.32
CA TRP A 25 -2.81 -8.07 16.07
C TRP A 25 -1.52 -8.23 16.87
N THR A 26 -1.33 -9.37 17.54
CA THR A 26 -0.07 -9.67 18.24
C THR A 26 1.10 -9.76 17.27
N TYR A 27 0.92 -10.38 16.09
CA TYR A 27 1.93 -10.43 15.05
C TYR A 27 2.37 -9.02 14.61
N THR A 28 1.41 -8.15 14.27
CA THR A 28 1.73 -6.76 13.87
C THR A 28 2.37 -5.99 15.02
N GLY A 29 1.89 -6.19 16.24
CA GLY A 29 2.45 -5.57 17.45
C GLY A 29 3.91 -5.97 17.72
N ILE A 30 4.27 -7.23 17.50
CA ILE A 30 5.64 -7.72 17.67
C ILE A 30 6.59 -7.04 16.69
N PHE A 31 6.23 -6.94 15.41
CA PHE A 31 7.06 -6.24 14.43
C PHE A 31 7.20 -4.75 14.74
N LEU A 32 6.11 -4.10 15.17
CA LEU A 32 6.16 -2.70 15.61
C LEU A 32 7.08 -2.54 16.84
N ALA A 33 6.96 -3.42 17.82
CA ALA A 33 7.79 -3.43 19.02
C ALA A 33 9.27 -3.66 18.70
N LEU A 34 9.59 -4.55 17.76
CA LEU A 34 10.96 -4.77 17.30
C LEU A 34 11.56 -3.53 16.65
N ILE A 35 10.81 -2.87 15.77
CA ILE A 35 11.25 -1.63 15.13
C ILE A 35 11.51 -0.55 16.19
N LEU A 36 10.58 -0.36 17.13
CA LEU A 36 10.74 0.60 18.22
C LEU A 36 11.93 0.25 19.11
N ALA A 37 12.11 -1.02 19.47
CA ALA A 37 13.22 -1.47 20.30
C ALA A 37 14.58 -1.15 19.66
N ILE A 38 14.73 -1.36 18.35
CA ILE A 38 15.98 -1.04 17.64
C ILE A 38 16.24 0.47 17.62
N THR A 39 15.19 1.29 17.47
CA THR A 39 15.31 2.74 17.49
C THR A 39 15.90 3.25 18.80
N TYR A 40 15.50 2.67 19.94
CA TYR A 40 15.96 3.07 21.28
C TYR A 40 17.28 2.41 21.73
N LEU A 41 17.80 1.43 21.00
CA LEU A 41 19.09 0.81 21.35
C LEU A 41 20.25 1.81 21.20
N PRO A 42 21.25 1.84 22.11
CA PRO A 42 22.42 2.71 22.01
C PRO A 42 23.47 2.11 21.05
N ILE A 43 23.09 1.91 19.79
CA ILE A 43 23.89 1.32 18.71
C ILE A 43 24.17 2.38 17.63
N PRO A 44 25.28 2.31 16.87
CA PRO A 44 25.54 3.21 15.74
C PRO A 44 24.38 3.28 14.73
N GLU A 45 24.13 4.48 14.21
CA GLU A 45 22.98 4.77 13.32
C GLU A 45 22.99 3.94 12.02
N ASN A 46 24.17 3.68 11.47
CA ASN A 46 24.32 2.84 10.29
C ASN A 46 23.79 1.42 10.56
N ILE A 47 24.15 0.85 11.71
CA ILE A 47 23.73 -0.50 12.11
C ILE A 47 22.22 -0.53 12.39
N LYS A 48 21.67 0.51 13.04
CA LYS A 48 20.21 0.63 13.22
C LYS A 48 19.48 0.63 11.90
N THR A 49 19.96 1.42 10.93
CA THR A 49 19.37 1.53 9.60
C THR A 49 19.34 0.18 8.91
N TYR A 50 20.44 -0.57 8.93
CA TYR A 50 20.49 -1.92 8.36
C TYR A 50 19.54 -2.88 9.07
N LEU A 51 19.52 -2.90 10.41
CA LEU A 51 18.64 -3.78 11.18
C LEU A 51 17.16 -3.51 10.94
N ILE A 52 16.74 -2.25 10.99
CA ILE A 52 15.35 -1.85 10.69
C ILE A 52 15.04 -2.22 9.23
N GLY A 53 15.94 -1.92 8.30
CA GLY A 53 15.79 -2.27 6.89
C GLY A 53 15.56 -3.77 6.68
N THR A 54 16.34 -4.64 7.35
CA THR A 54 16.16 -6.10 7.27
C THR A 54 14.81 -6.55 7.84
N ILE A 55 14.37 -6.00 8.97
CA ILE A 55 13.07 -6.35 9.56
C ILE A 55 11.92 -5.90 8.67
N VAL A 56 11.99 -4.68 8.13
CA VAL A 56 10.99 -4.15 7.21
C VAL A 56 10.94 -5.00 5.93
N ALA A 57 12.09 -5.39 5.37
CA ALA A 57 12.15 -6.27 4.21
C ALA A 57 11.49 -7.63 4.50
N LEU A 58 11.80 -8.25 5.64
CA LEU A 58 11.15 -9.48 6.09
C LEU A 58 9.63 -9.31 6.19
N LEU A 59 9.16 -8.23 6.82
CA LEU A 59 7.74 -7.94 6.96
C LEU A 59 7.07 -7.74 5.60
N VAL A 60 7.72 -7.05 4.65
CA VAL A 60 7.19 -6.86 3.29
C VAL A 60 7.06 -8.20 2.56
N ILE A 61 8.09 -9.04 2.58
CA ILE A 61 8.06 -10.35 1.93
C ILE A 61 6.95 -11.21 2.56
N ASP A 62 6.88 -11.28 3.89
CA ASP A 62 5.85 -12.03 4.62
C ASP A 62 4.44 -11.55 4.28
N SER A 63 4.24 -10.23 4.26
CA SER A 63 2.96 -9.59 3.90
C SER A 63 2.53 -9.92 2.47
N LEU A 64 3.46 -9.90 1.50
CA LEU A 64 3.16 -10.21 0.10
C LEU A 64 2.71 -11.67 -0.07
N HIS A 65 3.40 -12.61 0.58
CA HIS A 65 2.99 -14.01 0.52
C HIS A 65 1.66 -14.26 1.23
N ILE A 66 1.39 -13.60 2.37
CA ILE A 66 0.07 -13.63 3.00
C ILE A 66 -1.00 -13.12 2.02
N MET A 67 -0.73 -12.01 1.34
CA MET A 67 -1.63 -11.44 0.33
C MET A 67 -1.94 -12.41 -0.82
N MET A 68 -0.94 -13.15 -1.29
CA MET A 68 -1.13 -14.17 -2.34
C MET A 68 -1.98 -15.37 -1.88
N GLN A 69 -2.05 -15.62 -0.56
CA GLN A 69 -2.77 -16.75 0.00
C GLN A 69 -4.14 -16.38 0.60
N LEU A 70 -4.43 -15.09 0.78
CA LEU A 70 -5.73 -14.61 1.26
C LEU A 70 -6.94 -15.13 0.46
N PRO A 71 -6.90 -15.24 -0.88
CA PRO A 71 -8.04 -15.75 -1.65
C PRO A 71 -8.43 -17.17 -1.26
N LYS A 72 -7.50 -17.98 -0.74
CA LYS A 72 -7.76 -19.37 -0.33
C LYS A 72 -8.58 -19.48 0.95
N VAL A 73 -8.62 -18.41 1.75
CA VAL A 73 -9.25 -18.40 3.08
C VAL A 73 -10.49 -17.50 3.10
N HIS A 74 -10.66 -16.64 2.08
CA HIS A 74 -11.81 -15.77 1.94
C HIS A 74 -12.86 -16.36 1.02
N ASP A 75 -14.10 -15.96 1.27
CA ASP A 75 -15.25 -16.32 0.44
C ASP A 75 -15.09 -15.79 -0.99
N GLU A 76 -15.58 -16.54 -1.98
CA GLU A 76 -15.51 -16.21 -3.41
C GLU A 76 -16.14 -14.84 -3.69
N ARG A 77 -17.24 -14.51 -3.02
CA ARG A 77 -17.88 -13.19 -3.13
C ARG A 77 -16.97 -12.06 -2.67
N GLN A 78 -16.25 -12.24 -1.56
CA GLN A 78 -15.33 -11.24 -1.03
C GLN A 78 -14.11 -11.05 -1.94
N ASN A 79 -13.60 -12.16 -2.49
CA ASN A 79 -12.52 -12.12 -3.47
C ASN A 79 -12.92 -11.36 -4.73
N TYR A 80 -14.11 -11.63 -5.26
CA TYR A 80 -14.62 -10.95 -6.45
C TYR A 80 -14.78 -9.44 -6.22
N HIS A 81 -15.36 -9.05 -5.09
CA HIS A 81 -15.50 -7.64 -4.69
C HIS A 81 -14.15 -6.94 -4.61
N GLN A 82 -13.17 -7.57 -3.97
CA GLN A 82 -11.82 -7.02 -3.87
C GLN A 82 -11.15 -6.86 -5.24
N LEU A 83 -11.26 -7.87 -6.12
CA LEU A 83 -10.66 -7.81 -7.46
C LEU A 83 -11.27 -6.69 -8.31
N LEU A 84 -12.57 -6.45 -8.23
CA LEU A 84 -13.23 -5.33 -8.90
C LEU A 84 -12.71 -3.98 -8.40
N ILE A 85 -12.58 -3.83 -7.08
CA ILE A 85 -12.07 -2.61 -6.44
C ILE A 85 -10.63 -2.35 -6.87
N GLU A 86 -9.74 -3.35 -6.75
CA GLU A 86 -8.32 -3.21 -7.09
C GLU A 86 -8.10 -2.95 -8.60
N ARG A 87 -8.94 -3.54 -9.46
CA ARG A 87 -8.93 -3.24 -10.90
C ARG A 87 -9.25 -1.78 -11.17
N ASN A 88 -10.32 -1.25 -10.57
CA ASN A 88 -10.72 0.15 -10.75
C ASN A 88 -9.67 1.12 -10.22
N VAL A 89 -9.07 0.80 -9.08
CA VAL A 89 -7.98 1.58 -8.47
C VAL A 89 -6.75 1.58 -9.38
N SER A 90 -6.36 0.42 -9.91
CA SER A 90 -5.22 0.30 -10.83
C SER A 90 -5.46 1.08 -12.12
N PHE A 91 -6.67 1.02 -12.67
CA PHE A 91 -7.06 1.77 -13.85
C PHE A 91 -7.00 3.29 -13.60
N MET A 92 -7.53 3.76 -12.47
CA MET A 92 -7.44 5.17 -12.11
C MET A 92 -6.00 5.63 -11.86
N ALA A 93 -5.16 4.77 -11.28
CA ALA A 93 -3.74 5.07 -11.09
C ALA A 93 -3.04 5.34 -12.43
N VAL A 94 -3.27 4.48 -13.42
CA VAL A 94 -2.70 4.64 -14.78
C VAL A 94 -3.21 5.94 -15.42
N ILE A 95 -4.52 6.22 -15.35
CA ILE A 95 -5.09 7.47 -15.86
C ILE A 95 -4.47 8.69 -15.17
N SER A 96 -4.35 8.65 -13.84
CA SER A 96 -3.78 9.74 -13.05
C SER A 96 -2.32 10.01 -13.42
N ILE A 97 -1.53 8.96 -13.68
CA ILE A 97 -0.15 9.08 -14.15
C ILE A 97 -0.12 9.73 -15.54
N ILE A 98 -0.94 9.26 -16.49
CA ILE A 98 -1.00 9.81 -17.85
C ILE A 98 -1.36 11.30 -17.82
N ILE A 99 -2.39 11.67 -17.06
CA ILE A 99 -2.80 13.07 -16.89
C ILE A 99 -1.66 13.89 -16.27
N SER A 100 -1.00 13.37 -15.24
CA SER A 100 0.12 14.07 -14.59
C SER A 100 1.28 14.31 -15.55
N MET A 101 1.63 13.31 -16.37
CA MET A 101 2.67 13.44 -17.40
C MET A 101 2.27 14.44 -18.48
N PHE A 102 1.00 14.46 -18.88
CA PHE A 102 0.49 15.43 -19.85
C PHE A 102 0.57 16.87 -19.32
N ILE A 103 0.17 17.10 -18.06
CA ILE A 103 0.28 18.42 -17.41
C ILE A 103 1.74 18.86 -17.30
N LEU A 104 2.64 17.96 -16.90
CA LEU A 104 4.08 18.24 -16.88
C LEU A 104 4.60 18.62 -18.26
N SER A 105 4.21 17.88 -19.29
CA SER A 105 4.62 18.16 -20.67
C SER A 105 4.17 19.55 -21.14
N LEU A 106 2.98 20.01 -20.75
CA LEU A 106 2.52 21.37 -21.06
C LEU A 106 3.27 22.43 -20.25
N LYS A 107 3.49 22.20 -18.96
CA LYS A 107 4.13 23.19 -18.07
C LYS A 107 5.60 23.43 -18.44
N TYR A 108 6.32 22.37 -18.79
CA TYR A 108 7.77 22.41 -19.08
C TYR A 108 8.09 22.41 -20.58
N GLY A 109 7.20 21.93 -21.45
CA GLY A 109 7.42 21.93 -22.90
C GLY A 109 7.35 23.33 -23.53
N PHE A 110 6.64 24.28 -22.92
CA PHE A 110 6.56 25.67 -23.39
C PHE A 110 7.59 26.61 -22.74
N ASN A 111 8.20 26.19 -21.64
CA ASN A 111 9.13 27.01 -20.87
C ASN A 111 10.53 26.43 -21.03
N ASN A 112 11.42 27.07 -21.79
CA ASN A 112 12.79 26.64 -22.08
C ASN A 112 13.72 26.53 -20.83
N ASN A 113 13.15 26.53 -19.63
CA ASN A 113 13.89 26.27 -18.39
C ASN A 113 14.09 24.76 -18.24
N THR A 114 15.29 24.32 -18.60
CA THR A 114 15.80 22.95 -18.51
C THR A 114 16.07 22.48 -17.08
N GLU A 115 15.65 23.24 -16.06
CA GLU A 115 15.91 22.89 -14.67
C GLU A 115 14.68 22.30 -14.00
N LYS A 116 14.79 20.97 -13.83
CA LYS A 116 14.05 20.06 -12.94
C LYS A 116 12.77 19.42 -13.49
N LEU A 117 12.97 18.25 -14.11
CA LEU A 117 12.09 17.09 -13.91
C LEU A 117 12.64 16.21 -12.77
N PRO A 118 12.15 16.37 -11.55
CA PRO A 118 11.93 15.25 -10.67
C PRO A 118 10.44 15.18 -10.37
N PHE A 119 9.91 13.98 -10.17
CA PHE A 119 8.54 13.74 -9.69
C PHE A 119 8.08 14.85 -8.73
N GLU A 120 7.20 15.75 -9.20
CA GLU A 120 6.67 16.78 -8.32
C GLU A 120 5.87 16.07 -7.22
N ILE A 121 6.24 16.32 -5.96
CA ILE A 121 5.57 15.70 -4.80
C ILE A 121 4.06 15.97 -4.83
N SER A 122 3.65 17.13 -5.34
CA SER A 122 2.26 17.50 -5.61
C SER A 122 1.52 16.49 -6.51
N LEU A 123 2.15 16.04 -7.60
CA LEU A 123 1.57 15.07 -8.53
C LEU A 123 1.50 13.68 -7.91
N LEU A 124 2.54 13.27 -7.17
CA LEU A 124 2.53 12.00 -6.47
C LEU A 124 1.42 11.95 -5.40
N ILE A 125 1.25 13.03 -4.63
CA ILE A 125 0.13 13.18 -3.70
C ILE A 125 -1.20 13.12 -4.44
N GLY A 126 -1.32 13.81 -5.58
CA GLY A 126 -2.51 13.75 -6.43
C GLY A 126 -2.88 12.33 -6.85
N ILE A 127 -1.90 11.55 -7.32
CA ILE A 127 -2.09 10.14 -7.70
C ILE A 127 -2.53 9.30 -6.50
N LEU A 128 -1.90 9.46 -5.33
CA LEU A 128 -2.29 8.71 -4.14
C LEU A 128 -3.71 9.05 -3.67
N ILE A 129 -4.12 10.32 -3.79
CA ILE A 129 -5.47 10.77 -3.46
C ILE A 129 -6.49 10.16 -4.43
N THR A 130 -6.24 10.22 -5.75
CA THR A 130 -7.17 9.66 -6.74
C THR A 130 -7.36 8.16 -6.55
N MET A 131 -6.29 7.43 -6.25
CA MET A 131 -6.36 6.01 -5.91
C MET A 131 -7.16 5.76 -4.63
N ALA A 132 -6.91 6.52 -3.56
CA ALA A 132 -7.61 6.37 -2.29
C ALA A 132 -9.12 6.66 -2.43
N LEU A 133 -9.49 7.73 -3.15
CA LEU A 133 -10.88 8.08 -3.43
C LEU A 133 -11.58 7.01 -4.28
N THR A 134 -10.90 6.50 -5.30
CA THR A 134 -11.44 5.44 -6.18
C THR A 134 -11.68 4.16 -5.39
N LYS A 135 -10.74 3.81 -4.50
CA LYS A 135 -10.88 2.64 -3.63
C LYS A 135 -12.08 2.79 -2.70
N PHE A 136 -12.19 3.93 -2.01
CA PHE A 136 -13.28 4.21 -1.11
C PHE A 136 -14.64 4.20 -1.84
N GLY A 137 -14.74 4.90 -2.97
CA GLY A 137 -15.96 4.95 -3.79
C GLY A 137 -16.37 3.59 -4.34
N SER A 138 -15.42 2.82 -4.88
CA SER A 138 -15.67 1.47 -5.38
C SER A 138 -16.13 0.53 -4.25
N THR A 139 -15.54 0.65 -3.06
CA THR A 139 -15.92 -0.16 -1.89
C THR A 139 -17.35 0.12 -1.46
N LEU A 140 -17.75 1.39 -1.38
CA LEU A 140 -19.13 1.77 -1.06
C LEU A 140 -20.13 1.29 -2.11
N TYR A 141 -19.77 1.38 -3.39
CA TYR A 141 -20.63 0.95 -4.49
C TYR A 141 -20.87 -0.56 -4.45
N VAL A 142 -19.80 -1.35 -4.33
CA VAL A 142 -19.86 -2.81 -4.30
C VAL A 142 -20.65 -3.31 -3.09
N ASN A 143 -20.44 -2.72 -1.90
CA ASN A 143 -21.17 -3.11 -0.69
C ASN A 143 -22.67 -2.73 -0.70
N LYS A 144 -23.09 -1.73 -1.50
CA LYS A 144 -24.50 -1.33 -1.59
C LYS A 144 -25.29 -2.09 -2.65
N LYS A 145 -24.63 -2.59 -3.70
CA LYS A 145 -25.29 -3.07 -4.92
C LYS A 145 -25.22 -4.59 -5.12
N LEU A 146 -24.31 -5.28 -4.43
CA LEU A 146 -24.06 -6.72 -4.53
C LEU A 146 -24.11 -7.38 -3.16
#